data_AF-A0A7S3TNB3-F1
#
_entry.id   AF-A0A7S3TNB3-F1
#
_cell.length_a   1.000
_cell.length_b   1.000
_cell.length_c   1.000
_cell.angle_alpha   90.00
_cell.angle_beta   90.00
_cell.angle_gamma   90.00
#
_symmetry.space_group_name_H-M   'P 1'
#
loop_
_entity.id
_entity.type
_entity.pdbx_description
1 polymer ?
#
loop_
_entity_poly.entity_id
_entity_poly.type
_entity_poly.pdbx_seq_one_letter_code
_entity_poly.pdbx_strand_id
1 'polypeptide(L)'
;GQFGTINGFRMGRLPPDKDVPWVEINAAWGQACLLLDALIRKCGINLPQYRLLPRGSYSAIQVGGEVLELYSNEGGWGTQYFKKKRWDQAMSSFLCCLKEVTKFLQRDPSMRLPFKIEGDQVAGFSIRMGWQQDERWTKALKFMLTDLKWLIASVESRDPGGG
;
A
#
# COMPACT_ATOMS: atom_id res chain seq x y z
N GLY A 1 10.95 -13.28 6.26
CA GLY A 1 11.42 -13.51 4.87
C GLY A 1 11.78 -12.19 4.18
N GLN A 2 12.20 -12.28 2.91
CA GLN A 2 12.51 -11.12 2.07
C GLN A 2 11.25 -10.33 1.67
N PHE A 3 10.12 -11.01 1.47
CA PHE A 3 8.81 -10.39 1.23
C PHE A 3 8.16 -9.88 2.51
N GLY A 4 7.38 -8.81 2.38
CA GLY A 4 6.30 -8.52 3.31
C GLY A 4 5.08 -9.40 3.00
N THR A 5 4.32 -9.76 4.04
CA THR A 5 3.09 -10.55 3.89
C THR A 5 1.92 -9.94 4.65
N ILE A 6 0.73 -10.08 4.08
CA ILE A 6 -0.56 -9.71 4.66
C ILE A 6 -1.54 -10.86 4.43
N ASN A 7 -2.13 -11.40 5.50
CA ASN A 7 -3.04 -12.56 5.46
C ASN A 7 -2.48 -13.74 4.65
N GLY A 8 -1.17 -14.00 4.76
CA GLY A 8 -0.48 -15.08 4.05
C GLY A 8 0.00 -14.74 2.64
N PHE A 9 -0.50 -13.68 2.00
CA PHE A 9 -0.10 -13.29 0.64
C PHE A 9 1.21 -12.50 0.64
N ARG A 10 2.15 -12.90 -0.23
CA ARG A 10 3.42 -12.20 -0.45
C ARG A 10 3.23 -11.01 -1.37
N MET A 11 3.89 -9.91 -1.03
CA MET A 11 3.84 -8.68 -1.78
C MET A 11 5.23 -8.31 -2.30
N GLY A 12 5.42 -8.41 -3.62
CA GLY A 12 6.69 -8.14 -4.30
C GLY A 12 7.10 -9.27 -5.23
N ARG A 13 8.25 -9.12 -5.88
CA ARG A 13 8.89 -10.11 -6.78
C ARG A 13 10.40 -10.18 -6.51
N LEU A 14 10.97 -11.38 -6.60
CA LEU A 14 12.41 -11.58 -6.49
C LEU A 14 12.88 -12.48 -7.64
N PRO A 15 13.61 -11.94 -8.62
CA PRO A 15 14.22 -12.76 -9.67
C PRO A 15 15.38 -13.61 -9.12
N PRO A 16 15.78 -14.69 -9.81
CA PRO A 16 15.10 -15.36 -10.91
C PRO A 16 14.10 -16.45 -10.47
N ASP A 17 14.27 -17.07 -9.29
CA ASP A 17 13.54 -18.30 -8.91
C ASP A 17 12.42 -18.10 -7.87
N LYS A 18 12.17 -16.87 -7.43
CA LYS A 18 11.17 -16.55 -6.40
C LYS A 18 10.10 -15.61 -6.93
N ASP A 19 9.59 -15.92 -8.11
CA ASP A 19 8.50 -15.15 -8.70
C ASP A 19 7.20 -15.39 -7.92
N VAL A 20 6.53 -14.30 -7.59
CA VAL A 20 5.24 -14.34 -6.89
C VAL A 20 4.16 -14.08 -7.94
N PRO A 21 3.16 -14.97 -8.09
CA PRO A 21 2.11 -14.76 -9.08
C PRO A 21 1.40 -13.43 -8.88
N TRP A 22 1.09 -12.73 -9.98
CA TRP A 22 0.35 -11.46 -9.94
C TRP A 22 -0.96 -11.54 -9.18
N VAL A 23 -1.64 -12.70 -9.23
CA VAL A 23 -2.89 -12.93 -8.51
C VAL A 23 -2.68 -12.83 -6.99
N GLU A 24 -1.55 -13.31 -6.49
CA GLU A 24 -1.17 -13.22 -5.06
C GLU A 24 -0.80 -11.77 -4.69
N ILE A 25 -0.04 -11.08 -5.54
CA ILE A 25 0.31 -9.66 -5.34
C ILE A 25 -0.95 -8.78 -5.32
N ASN A 26 -1.88 -9.02 -6.24
CA ASN A 26 -3.15 -8.32 -6.33
C ASN A 26 -4.04 -8.60 -5.10
N ALA A 27 -4.05 -9.85 -4.61
CA ALA A 27 -4.72 -10.19 -3.36
C ALA A 27 -4.10 -9.44 -2.17
N ALA A 28 -2.77 -9.36 -2.08
CA ALA A 28 -2.07 -8.60 -1.04
C ALA A 28 -2.42 -7.10 -1.08
N TRP A 29 -2.44 -6.48 -2.26
CA TRP A 29 -2.92 -5.10 -2.45
C TRP A 29 -4.38 -4.91 -2.04
N GLY A 30 -5.23 -5.88 -2.36
CA GLY A 30 -6.63 -5.89 -1.95
C GLY A 30 -6.81 -5.87 -0.43
N GLN A 31 -6.03 -6.71 0.28
CA GLN A 31 -6.04 -6.75 1.73
C GLN A 31 -5.49 -5.46 2.34
N ALA A 32 -4.41 -4.89 1.78
CA ALA A 32 -3.85 -3.62 2.24
C ALA A 32 -4.84 -2.45 2.05
N CYS A 33 -5.55 -2.42 0.93
CA CYS A 33 -6.61 -1.44 0.65
C CYS A 33 -7.76 -1.55 1.64
N LEU A 34 -8.27 -2.76 1.85
CA LEU A 34 -9.33 -3.02 2.83
C LEU A 34 -8.93 -2.57 4.24
N LEU A 35 -7.69 -2.89 4.63
CA LEU A 35 -7.20 -2.57 5.96
C LEU A 35 -7.14 -1.05 6.20
N LEU A 36 -6.52 -0.31 5.29
CA LEU A 36 -6.39 1.15 5.45
C LEU A 36 -7.76 1.83 5.40
N ASP A 37 -8.67 1.35 4.55
CA ASP A 37 -10.05 1.84 4.48
C ASP A 37 -10.83 1.58 5.77
N ALA A 38 -10.67 0.38 6.36
CA ALA A 38 -11.28 0.05 7.64
C ALA A 38 -10.75 0.94 8.77
N LEU A 39 -9.45 1.25 8.79
CA LEU A 39 -8.85 2.17 9.77
C LEU A 39 -9.38 3.59 9.62
N ILE A 40 -9.47 4.11 8.39
CA ILE A 40 -10.04 5.43 8.10
C ILE A 40 -11.47 5.52 8.64
N ARG A 41 -12.30 4.50 8.37
CA ARG A 41 -13.68 4.43 8.85
C ARG A 41 -13.76 4.30 10.37
N LYS A 42 -12.99 3.40 10.98
CA LYS A 42 -12.97 3.20 12.44
C LYS A 42 -12.60 4.50 13.18
N CYS A 43 -11.64 5.24 12.65
CA CYS A 43 -11.13 6.47 13.28
C CYS A 43 -11.90 7.74 12.85
N GLY A 44 -12.89 7.64 11.97
CA GLY A 44 -13.65 8.78 11.46
C GLY A 44 -12.79 9.82 10.71
N ILE A 45 -11.74 9.37 10.01
CA ILE A 45 -10.80 10.27 9.32
C ILE A 45 -11.42 10.75 8.01
N ASN A 46 -11.39 12.06 7.79
CA ASN A 46 -11.86 12.66 6.54
C ASN A 46 -10.68 12.97 5.59
N LEU A 47 -10.64 12.30 4.45
CA LEU A 47 -9.62 12.47 3.40
C LEU A 47 -10.28 12.89 2.08
N PRO A 48 -10.56 14.18 1.85
CA PRO A 48 -11.32 14.62 0.66
C PRO A 48 -10.60 14.30 -0.66
N GLN A 49 -9.27 14.16 -0.64
CA GLN A 49 -8.47 13.85 -1.82
C GLN A 49 -8.39 12.35 -2.14
N TYR A 50 -8.68 11.47 -1.19
CA TYR A 50 -8.46 10.03 -1.33
C TYR A 50 -9.69 9.24 -0.92
N ARG A 51 -10.13 8.33 -1.79
CA ARG A 51 -11.13 7.33 -1.45
C ARG A 51 -10.63 5.95 -1.83
N LEU A 52 -10.43 5.10 -0.83
CA LEU A 52 -10.09 3.70 -1.07
C LEU A 52 -11.33 2.92 -1.52
N LEU A 53 -11.13 1.99 -2.44
CA LEU A 53 -12.20 1.15 -3.00
C LEU A 53 -11.80 -0.32 -2.85
N PRO A 54 -12.02 -0.94 -1.67
CA PRO A 54 -11.74 -2.34 -1.45
C PRO A 54 -12.66 -3.23 -2.30
N ARG A 55 -12.08 -4.00 -3.22
CA ARG A 55 -12.79 -4.87 -4.18
C ARG A 55 -12.08 -6.22 -4.36
N GLY A 56 -11.57 -6.78 -3.26
CA GLY A 56 -10.71 -7.96 -3.30
C GLY A 56 -9.45 -7.70 -4.13
N SER A 57 -9.06 -8.65 -4.97
CA SER A 57 -7.88 -8.55 -5.85
C SER A 57 -7.98 -7.47 -6.94
N TYR A 58 -9.12 -6.80 -7.07
CA TYR A 58 -9.35 -5.72 -8.03
C TYR A 58 -9.56 -4.36 -7.35
N SER A 59 -8.96 -4.19 -6.16
CA SER A 59 -9.06 -2.96 -5.39
C SER A 59 -8.48 -1.75 -6.13
N ALA A 60 -8.97 -0.56 -5.80
CA ALA A 60 -8.56 0.68 -6.44
C ALA A 60 -8.51 1.83 -5.43
N ILE A 61 -7.94 2.95 -5.84
CA ILE A 61 -7.97 4.22 -5.12
C ILE A 61 -8.47 5.32 -6.04
N GLN A 62 -9.38 6.15 -5.54
CA GLN A 62 -9.85 7.33 -6.25
C GLN A 62 -9.11 8.57 -5.74
N VAL A 63 -8.52 9.34 -6.66
CA VAL A 63 -7.78 10.57 -6.39
C VAL A 63 -8.18 11.65 -7.39
N GLY A 64 -8.60 12.82 -6.90
CA GLY A 64 -9.01 13.93 -7.79
C GLY A 64 -10.15 13.57 -8.76
N GLY A 65 -11.02 12.64 -8.37
CA GLY A 65 -12.12 12.13 -9.21
C GLY A 65 -11.74 10.93 -10.09
N GLU A 66 -10.44 10.70 -10.34
CA GLU A 66 -9.96 9.58 -11.14
C GLU A 66 -9.82 8.31 -10.31
N VAL A 67 -10.27 7.17 -10.83
CA VAL A 67 -10.07 5.85 -10.22
C VAL A 67 -8.81 5.21 -10.80
N LEU A 68 -7.90 4.80 -9.92
CA LEU A 68 -6.62 4.17 -10.25
C LEU A 68 -6.56 2.76 -9.65
N GLU A 69 -6.23 1.78 -10.49
CA GLU A 69 -6.19 0.37 -10.12
C GLU A 69 -4.97 0.04 -9.23
N LEU A 70 -5.19 -0.61 -8.09
CA LEU A 70 -4.12 -1.15 -7.23
C LEU A 70 -3.76 -2.60 -7.59
N TYR A 71 -4.16 -3.05 -8.78
CA TYR A 71 -3.87 -4.37 -9.30
C TYR A 71 -3.28 -4.26 -10.70
N SER A 72 -2.50 -5.26 -11.07
CA SER A 72 -1.92 -5.36 -12.41
C SER A 72 -2.22 -6.73 -13.01
N ASN A 73 -2.37 -6.76 -14.33
CA ASN A 73 -2.47 -7.98 -15.13
C ASN A 73 -1.30 -8.02 -16.11
N GLU A 74 -0.69 -9.19 -16.29
CA GLU A 74 0.26 -9.42 -17.37
C GLU A 74 -0.42 -9.12 -18.71
N GLY A 75 0.21 -8.31 -19.56
CA GLY A 75 -0.29 -8.03 -20.91
C GLY A 75 0.83 -7.46 -21.78
N GLY A 76 0.67 -7.45 -23.10
CA GLY A 76 1.77 -7.12 -24.03
C GLY A 76 2.39 -5.72 -23.85
N TRP A 77 3.64 -5.57 -24.32
CA TRP A 77 4.55 -4.43 -24.10
C TRP A 77 3.95 -3.02 -24.21
N GLY A 78 3.09 -2.75 -25.21
CA GLY A 78 2.48 -1.42 -25.41
C GLY A 78 1.40 -1.07 -24.38
N THR A 79 0.50 -2.01 -24.09
CA THR A 79 -0.52 -1.89 -23.03
C THR A 79 0.13 -1.85 -21.64
N GLN A 80 1.29 -2.51 -21.50
CA GLN A 80 2.09 -2.57 -20.28
C GLN A 80 2.63 -1.21 -19.83
N TYR A 81 3.09 -0.35 -20.76
CA TYR A 81 3.70 0.94 -20.38
C TYR A 81 2.69 1.95 -19.80
N PHE A 82 1.53 2.12 -20.46
CA PHE A 82 0.48 3.01 -19.96
C PHE A 82 -0.17 2.49 -18.67
N LYS A 83 -0.42 1.18 -18.60
CA LYS A 83 -0.91 0.53 -17.37
C LYS A 83 0.11 0.64 -16.23
N LYS A 84 1.40 0.55 -16.52
CA LYS A 84 2.48 0.74 -15.55
C LYS A 84 2.46 2.14 -14.95
N LYS A 85 2.32 3.19 -15.76
CA LYS A 85 2.21 4.57 -15.23
C LYS A 85 1.01 4.75 -14.30
N ARG A 86 -0.15 4.23 -14.67
CA ARG A 86 -1.36 4.30 -13.84
C ARG A 86 -1.20 3.53 -12.54
N TRP A 87 -0.61 2.34 -12.59
CA TRP A 87 -0.38 1.55 -11.39
C TRP A 87 0.69 2.16 -10.47
N ASP A 88 1.79 2.67 -11.02
CA ASP A 88 2.79 3.44 -10.28
C ASP A 88 2.15 4.65 -9.58
N GLN A 89 1.23 5.35 -10.26
CA GLN A 89 0.44 6.43 -9.67
C GLN A 89 -0.48 5.91 -8.56
N ALA A 90 -1.20 4.82 -8.78
CA ALA A 90 -2.08 4.19 -7.78
C ALA A 90 -1.31 3.84 -6.49
N MET A 91 -0.16 3.17 -6.63
CA MET A 91 0.69 2.79 -5.49
C MET A 91 1.26 4.02 -4.77
N SER A 92 1.69 5.04 -5.51
CA SER A 92 2.18 6.30 -4.94
C SER A 92 1.05 7.01 -4.16
N SER A 93 -0.15 7.06 -4.73
CA SER A 93 -1.34 7.64 -4.09
C SER A 93 -1.76 6.87 -2.84
N PHE A 94 -1.68 5.54 -2.84
CA PHE A 94 -1.91 4.73 -1.65
C PHE A 94 -0.91 5.07 -0.54
N LEU A 95 0.37 5.22 -0.88
CA LEU A 95 1.41 5.56 0.08
C LEU A 95 1.23 6.98 0.65
N CYS A 96 0.82 7.95 -0.18
CA CYS A 96 0.43 9.29 0.27
C CYS A 96 -0.79 9.24 1.20
N CYS A 97 -1.82 8.47 0.87
CA CYS A 97 -3.00 8.26 1.71
C CYS A 97 -2.60 7.70 3.09
N LEU A 98 -1.75 6.67 3.13
CA LEU A 98 -1.21 6.12 4.38
C LEU A 98 -0.49 7.17 5.23
N LYS A 99 0.32 8.02 4.59
CA LYS A 99 1.00 9.14 5.27
C LYS A 99 0.00 10.15 5.84
N GLU A 100 -1.05 10.49 5.11
CA GLU A 100 -2.09 11.41 5.61
C GLU A 100 -2.87 10.82 6.77
N VAL A 101 -3.28 9.56 6.69
CA VAL A 101 -3.92 8.84 7.81
C VAL A 101 -3.03 8.91 9.05
N THR A 102 -1.73 8.63 8.89
CA THR A 102 -0.77 8.73 9.99
C THR A 102 -0.72 10.13 10.56
N LYS A 103 -0.66 11.18 9.74
CA LYS A 103 -0.68 12.58 10.21
C LYS A 103 -1.95 12.92 10.99
N PHE A 104 -3.11 12.46 10.54
CA PHE A 104 -4.39 12.64 11.26
C PHE A 104 -4.37 11.97 12.63
N LEU A 105 -3.75 10.80 12.72
CA LEU A 105 -3.62 10.04 13.97
C LEU A 105 -2.48 10.55 14.87
N GLN A 106 -1.51 11.29 14.31
CA GLN A 106 -0.39 11.95 15.01
C GLN A 106 -0.83 13.18 15.83
N ARG A 107 -1.89 13.05 16.62
CA ARG A 107 -2.15 13.97 17.75
C ARG A 107 -1.22 13.71 18.94
N ASP A 108 -0.66 12.50 19.00
CA ASP A 108 0.34 12.08 19.98
C ASP A 108 1.74 12.10 19.35
N PRO A 109 2.69 12.90 19.89
CA PRO A 109 4.08 12.95 19.42
C PRO A 109 4.82 11.60 19.41
N SER A 110 4.35 10.63 20.20
CA SER A 110 4.92 9.29 20.30
C SER A 110 4.58 8.39 19.10
N MET A 111 3.47 8.67 18.40
CA MET A 111 3.05 7.88 17.24
C MET A 111 3.89 8.27 16.02
N ARG A 112 4.87 7.45 15.66
CA ARG A 112 5.66 7.64 14.43
C ARG A 112 5.74 6.31 13.70
N LEU A 113 5.53 6.36 12.39
CA LEU A 113 5.80 5.20 11.56
C LEU A 113 7.29 4.83 11.64
N PRO A 114 7.61 3.53 11.65
CA PRO A 114 9.00 3.08 11.65
C PRO A 114 9.73 3.48 10.37
N PHE A 115 9.03 3.60 9.24
CA PHE A 115 9.63 4.01 7.97
C PHE A 115 9.08 5.34 7.47
N LYS A 116 9.99 6.24 7.08
CA LYS A 116 9.64 7.57 6.57
C LYS A 116 9.05 7.46 5.16
N ILE A 117 7.92 8.12 4.94
CA ILE A 117 7.26 8.21 3.62
C ILE A 117 7.51 9.59 2.99
N GLU A 118 8.04 9.61 1.77
CA GLU A 118 8.30 10.82 0.98
C GLU A 118 7.98 10.59 -0.50
N GLY A 119 6.91 11.24 -0.99
CA GLY A 119 6.44 11.04 -2.37
C GLY A 119 6.08 9.57 -2.63
N ASP A 120 6.75 8.97 -3.61
CA ASP A 120 6.60 7.55 -3.97
C ASP A 120 7.53 6.61 -3.20
N GLN A 121 8.26 7.10 -2.18
CA GLN A 121 9.26 6.33 -1.47
C GLN A 121 8.88 6.06 -0.02
N VAL A 122 9.28 4.88 0.46
CA VAL A 122 9.26 4.48 1.87
C VAL A 122 10.65 4.00 2.28
N ALA A 123 11.21 4.63 3.32
CA ALA A 123 12.61 4.46 3.73
C ALA A 123 13.63 4.62 2.58
N GLY A 124 13.36 5.52 1.63
CA GLY A 124 14.21 5.77 0.45
C GLY A 124 14.09 4.72 -0.67
N PHE A 125 13.18 3.76 -0.56
CA PHE A 125 12.87 2.79 -1.63
C PHE A 125 11.56 3.17 -2.31
N SER A 126 11.58 3.28 -3.64
CA SER A 126 10.39 3.61 -4.44
C SER A 126 9.41 2.43 -4.49
N ILE A 127 8.12 2.75 -4.37
CA ILE A 127 7.01 1.82 -4.56
C ILE A 127 6.62 1.64 -6.03
N ARG A 128 7.23 2.44 -6.93
CA ARG A 128 7.05 2.30 -8.37
C ARG A 128 7.92 1.18 -8.91
N MET A 129 7.46 0.50 -9.95
CA MET A 129 8.26 -0.57 -10.54
C MET A 129 9.33 0.00 -11.48
N GLY A 130 10.61 -0.26 -11.19
CA GLY A 130 11.73 0.06 -12.08
C GLY A 130 12.14 -1.12 -12.96
N TRP A 131 12.91 -0.86 -14.02
CA TRP A 131 13.58 -1.92 -14.78
C TRP A 131 14.64 -2.59 -13.89
N GLN A 132 14.63 -3.92 -13.77
CA GLN A 132 15.55 -4.69 -12.91
C GLN A 132 15.62 -4.19 -11.45
N GLN A 133 14.50 -3.70 -10.91
CA GLN A 133 14.43 -3.18 -9.54
C GLN A 133 13.45 -3.94 -8.65
N ASP A 134 13.12 -5.19 -9.01
CA ASP A 134 12.14 -6.01 -8.30
C ASP A 134 12.48 -6.19 -6.81
N GLU A 135 13.77 -6.36 -6.47
CA GLU A 135 14.19 -6.46 -5.07
C GLU A 135 13.96 -5.16 -4.28
N ARG A 136 14.27 -4.01 -4.89
CA ARG A 136 14.07 -2.69 -4.27
C ARG A 136 12.58 -2.40 -4.09
N TRP A 137 11.79 -2.74 -5.10
CA TRP A 137 10.33 -2.62 -5.06
C TRP A 137 9.73 -3.52 -3.97
N THR A 138 10.14 -4.80 -3.90
CA THR A 138 9.74 -5.74 -2.84
C THR A 138 10.09 -5.21 -1.45
N LYS A 139 11.26 -4.60 -1.29
CA LYS A 139 11.68 -3.98 -0.03
C LYS A 139 10.80 -2.79 0.34
N ALA A 140 10.44 -1.93 -0.61
CA ALA A 140 9.50 -0.83 -0.39
C ALA A 140 8.13 -1.35 0.08
N LEU A 141 7.58 -2.35 -0.61
CA LEU A 141 6.29 -2.97 -0.24
C LEU A 141 6.33 -3.57 1.17
N LYS A 142 7.42 -4.22 1.53
CA LYS A 142 7.62 -4.77 2.88
C LYS A 142 7.61 -3.67 3.95
N PHE A 143 8.27 -2.55 3.70
CA PHE A 143 8.27 -1.42 4.64
C PHE A 143 6.90 -0.79 4.77
N MET A 144 6.19 -0.56 3.65
CA MET A 144 4.80 -0.10 3.66
C MET A 144 3.89 -1.03 4.48
N LEU A 145 3.97 -2.35 4.28
CA LEU A 145 3.19 -3.32 5.07
C LEU A 145 3.57 -3.30 6.56
N THR A 146 4.82 -2.98 6.89
CA THR A 146 5.26 -2.85 8.27
C THR A 146 4.69 -1.58 8.91
N ASP A 147 4.70 -0.47 8.19
CA ASP A 147 4.06 0.78 8.62
C ASP A 147 2.56 0.59 8.86
N LEU A 148 1.86 -0.13 7.97
CA LEU A 148 0.45 -0.49 8.16
C LEU A 148 0.21 -1.29 9.45
N LYS A 149 1.03 -2.32 9.71
CA LYS A 149 0.94 -3.11 10.96
C LYS A 149 1.17 -2.24 12.19
N TRP A 150 2.16 -1.36 12.13
CA TRP A 150 2.47 -0.42 13.20
C TRP A 150 1.31 0.54 13.46
N LEU A 151 0.68 1.03 12.39
CA LEU A 151 -0.46 1.93 12.47
C LEU A 151 -1.66 1.27 13.15
N ILE A 152 -1.98 0.01 12.79
CA ILE A 152 -3.03 -0.77 13.44
C ILE A 152 -2.76 -0.88 14.95
N ALA A 153 -1.59 -1.38 15.32
CA ALA A 153 -1.24 -1.60 16.72
C ALA A 153 -1.32 -0.30 17.53
N SER A 154 -0.95 0.82 16.90
CA SER A 154 -1.01 2.15 17.52
C SER A 154 -2.44 2.69 17.66
N VAL A 155 -3.37 2.27 16.81
CA VAL A 155 -4.81 2.60 16.94
C VAL A 155 -5.47 1.70 17.98
N GLU A 156 -5.12 0.42 18.01
CA GLU A 156 -5.64 -0.55 18.99
C GLU A 156 -5.20 -0.23 20.42
N SER A 157 -3.95 0.18 20.62
CA SER A 157 -3.45 0.56 21.96
C SER A 157 -4.14 1.80 22.54
N ARG A 158 -4.75 2.63 21.69
CA ARG A 158 -5.53 3.82 22.09
C ARG A 158 -6.97 3.50 22.44
N ASP A 159 -7.42 2.30 22.13
CA ASP A 159 -8.80 1.84 22.31
C ASP A 159 -8.83 0.65 23.29
N PRO A 160 -8.43 0.83 24.56
CA PRO A 160 -8.39 -0.26 25.55
C PRO A 160 -9.79 -0.76 25.95
N GLY A 161 -10.87 -0.19 25.40
CA GLY A 161 -12.27 -0.49 25.74
C GLY A 161 -13.10 -1.10 24.60
N GLY A 162 -12.47 -1.62 23.55
CA GLY A 162 -13.17 -2.29 22.44
C GLY A 162 -13.63 -3.72 22.78
N GLY A 163 -14.60 -3.84 23.69
CA GLY A 163 -15.30 -5.07 24.08
C GLY A 163 -16.47 -4.76 24.98
#